data_AF-X0WQ04-F1
#
_entry.id   AF-X0WQ04-F1
#
_cell.length_a   1.000
_cell.length_b   1.000
_cell.length_c   1.000
_cell.angle_alpha   90.00
_cell.angle_beta   90.00
_cell.angle_gamma   90.00
#
_symmetry.space_group_name_H-M   'P 1'
#
loop_
_entity.id
_entity.type
_entity.pdbx_description
1 polymer ?
#
loop_
_entity_poly.entity_id
_entity_poly.type
_entity_poly.pdbx_seq_one_letter_code
_entity_poly.pdbx_strand_id
1 'polypeptide(L)'
;MRYVYGPVPSRRLGWSLGIDPIPSKTCNYQCIYCQLGKTTNLTNERKEFYPKEEIYKEIEESININKGKFDYITFVGSGEPTLCKSLGKLILKAKEYSTKPICVITNG
;
A
#
# COMPACT_ATOMS: atom_id res chain seq x y z
N MET A 1 0.50 1.93 13.73
CA MET A 1 0.91 1.13 12.56
C MET A 1 1.71 2.05 11.64
N ARG A 2 2.81 1.53 11.07
CA ARG A 2 3.77 2.25 10.24
C ARG A 2 3.52 2.07 8.75
N TYR A 3 3.01 0.92 8.34
CA TYR A 3 2.83 0.51 6.95
C TYR A 3 1.35 0.39 6.57
N VAL A 4 0.46 0.19 7.54
CA VAL A 4 -0.99 0.05 7.31
C VAL A 4 -1.74 1.20 7.98
N TYR A 5 -2.73 1.75 7.27
CA TYR A 5 -3.55 2.87 7.75
C TYR A 5 -5.01 2.78 7.29
N GLY A 6 -5.87 3.57 7.93
CA GLY A 6 -7.30 3.57 7.68
C GLY A 6 -8.07 2.59 8.58
N PRO A 7 -9.29 2.19 8.19
CA PRO A 7 -9.95 2.44 6.90
C PRO A 7 -10.20 3.93 6.63
N VAL A 8 -9.97 4.36 5.40
CA VAL A 8 -10.23 5.73 4.96
C VAL A 8 -11.35 5.75 3.91
N PRO A 9 -12.18 6.81 3.88
CA PRO A 9 -13.19 6.96 2.84
C PRO A 9 -12.51 7.19 1.48
N SER A 10 -12.68 6.24 0.58
CA SER A 10 -12.25 6.31 -0.82
C SER A 10 -13.43 6.75 -1.69
N ARG A 11 -13.20 7.78 -2.50
CA ARG A 11 -14.18 8.24 -3.50
C ARG A 11 -14.52 7.20 -4.55
N ARG A 12 -13.66 6.19 -4.75
CA ARG A 12 -13.81 5.15 -5.80
C ARG A 12 -14.15 3.77 -5.23
N LEU A 13 -13.79 3.48 -3.98
CA LEU A 13 -13.77 2.13 -3.43
C LEU A 13 -14.54 1.98 -2.10
N GLY A 14 -15.33 2.97 -1.68
CA GLY A 14 -15.99 2.92 -0.37
C GLY A 14 -14.98 3.06 0.76
N TRP A 15 -15.06 2.24 1.81
CA TRP A 15 -14.06 2.26 2.89
C TRP A 15 -12.86 1.40 2.52
N SER A 16 -11.67 1.99 2.49
CA SER A 16 -10.45 1.29 2.07
C SER A 16 -9.42 1.23 3.18
N LEU A 17 -8.89 0.04 3.44
CA LEU A 17 -7.70 -0.14 4.26
C LEU A 17 -6.44 0.05 3.39
N GLY A 18 -5.59 1.01 3.73
CA GLY A 18 -4.40 1.36 2.94
C GLY A 18 -3.15 0.67 3.44
N ILE A 19 -2.33 0.15 2.52
CA ILE A 19 -1.01 -0.44 2.79
C ILE A 19 0.03 0.31 1.96
N ASP A 20 1.02 0.91 2.63
CA ASP A 20 2.14 1.62 2.03
C ASP A 20 3.44 0.82 2.18
N PRO A 21 3.85 0.07 1.13
CA PRO A 21 5.00 -0.83 1.20
C PRO A 21 6.33 -0.14 0.83
N ILE A 22 6.35 1.19 0.67
CA ILE A 22 7.52 1.93 0.20
C ILE A 22 7.78 3.20 1.03
N PRO A 23 9.00 3.75 1.03
CA PRO A 23 9.29 5.00 1.69
C PRO A 23 8.67 6.16 0.96
N SER A 24 8.30 7.18 1.74
CA SER A 24 7.75 8.42 1.20
C SER A 24 8.62 9.00 0.09
N LYS A 25 7.94 9.48 -0.97
CA LYS A 25 8.51 10.12 -2.16
C LYS A 25 9.51 9.25 -2.92
N THR A 26 9.35 7.92 -2.85
CA THR A 26 10.06 6.94 -3.70
C THR A 26 9.20 6.54 -4.88
N CYS A 27 9.53 7.01 -6.08
CA CYS A 27 8.70 6.81 -7.26
C CYS A 27 9.59 6.77 -8.50
N ASN A 28 9.16 6.09 -9.55
CA ASN A 28 9.79 6.15 -10.88
C ASN A 28 9.31 7.34 -11.72
N TYR A 29 8.28 8.05 -11.24
CA TYR A 29 7.70 9.22 -11.89
C TYR A 29 7.87 10.49 -11.03
N GLN A 30 7.79 11.64 -11.69
CA GLN A 30 7.75 12.95 -11.04
C GLN A 30 6.59 13.78 -11.61
N CYS A 31 5.37 13.34 -11.32
CA CYS A 31 4.16 13.99 -11.80
C CYS A 31 4.08 15.45 -11.30
N ILE A 32 3.84 16.40 -12.22
CA ILE A 32 3.72 17.82 -11.87
C ILE A 32 2.54 18.12 -10.93
N TYR A 33 1.56 17.22 -10.90
CA TYR A 33 0.34 17.28 -10.08
C TYR A 33 0.37 16.32 -8.88
N CYS A 34 1.54 15.79 -8.50
CA CYS A 34 1.62 14.88 -7.36
C CYS A 34 1.23 15.59 -6.05
N GLN A 35 0.18 15.10 -5.39
CA GLN A 35 -0.29 15.64 -4.10
C GLN A 35 0.74 15.54 -2.97
N LEU A 36 1.73 14.64 -3.10
CA LEU A 36 2.84 14.48 -2.15
C LEU A 36 4.00 15.46 -2.44
N GLY A 37 3.90 16.25 -3.52
CA GLY A 37 4.94 17.16 -3.99
C GLY A 37 6.02 16.47 -4.81
N LYS A 38 7.17 17.14 -4.95
CA LYS A 38 8.30 16.67 -5.77
C LYS A 38 8.89 15.36 -5.22
N THR A 39 9.12 14.40 -6.12
CA THR A 39 9.83 13.15 -5.84
C THR A 39 11.24 13.45 -5.33
N THR A 40 11.62 12.86 -4.19
CA THR A 40 12.98 13.01 -3.62
C THR A 40 13.86 11.80 -3.88
N ASN A 41 13.26 10.64 -4.16
CA ASN A 41 13.95 9.42 -4.54
C ASN A 41 13.38 8.90 -5.86
N LEU A 42 13.93 9.38 -6.98
CA LEU A 42 13.53 8.97 -8.32
C LEU A 42 14.27 7.69 -8.71
N THR A 43 13.56 6.57 -8.86
CA THR A 43 14.19 5.28 -9.16
C THR A 43 13.26 4.33 -9.92
N ASN A 44 13.83 3.52 -10.80
CA ASN A 44 13.17 2.37 -11.45
C ASN A 44 13.56 1.03 -10.79
N GLU A 45 14.41 1.05 -9.76
CA GLU A 45 14.92 -0.15 -9.12
C GLU A 45 13.86 -0.76 -8.20
N ARG A 46 13.46 -2.01 -8.50
CA ARG A 46 12.61 -2.79 -7.60
C ARG A 46 13.45 -3.43 -6.50
N LYS A 47 13.18 -3.09 -5.24
CA LYS A 47 13.89 -3.65 -4.08
C LYS A 47 13.00 -3.83 -2.86
N GLU A 48 13.56 -4.44 -1.84
CA GLU A 48 12.93 -4.47 -0.51
C GLU A 48 13.23 -3.16 0.20
N PHE A 49 12.19 -2.43 0.58
CA PHE A 49 12.33 -1.18 1.33
C PHE A 49 12.13 -1.37 2.83
N TYR A 50 11.38 -2.39 3.20
CA TYR A 50 11.07 -2.77 4.57
C TYR A 50 11.08 -4.30 4.70
N PRO A 51 11.31 -4.85 5.90
CA PRO A 51 11.09 -6.26 6.15
C PRO A 51 9.61 -6.61 5.95
N LYS A 52 9.31 -7.47 4.97
CA LYS A 52 7.93 -7.87 4.62
C LYS A 52 7.20 -8.49 5.81
N GLU A 53 7.91 -9.14 6.73
CA GLU A 53 7.40 -9.75 7.95
C GLU A 53 6.75 -8.70 8.88
N GLU A 54 7.33 -7.51 8.96
CA GLU A 54 6.74 -6.42 9.74
C GLU A 54 5.43 -5.94 9.10
N ILE A 55 5.40 -5.84 7.77
CA ILE A 55 4.18 -5.46 7.04
C ILE A 55 3.10 -6.54 7.20
N TYR A 56 3.46 -7.83 7.15
CA TYR A 56 2.51 -8.93 7.36
C TYR A 56 1.80 -8.82 8.71
N LYS A 57 2.58 -8.56 9.77
CA LYS A 57 2.06 -8.41 11.12
C LYS A 57 1.05 -7.25 11.20
N GLU A 58 1.39 -6.10 10.62
CA GLU A 58 0.47 -4.96 10.62
C GLU A 58 -0.78 -5.18 9.75
N ILE A 59 -0.65 -5.89 8.62
CA ILE A 59 -1.81 -6.26 7.78
C ILE A 59 -2.79 -7.11 8.58
N GLU A 60 -2.30 -8.18 9.22
CA GLU A 60 -3.13 -9.08 10.03
C GLU A 60 -3.80 -8.33 11.19
N GLU A 61 -3.03 -7.58 11.96
CA GLU A 61 -3.53 -6.81 13.09
C GLU A 61 -4.60 -5.79 12.65
N SER A 62 -4.35 -5.07 11.56
CA SER A 62 -5.26 -4.04 11.06
C SER A 62 -6.56 -4.62 10.50
N ILE A 63 -6.49 -5.75 9.78
CA ILE A 63 -7.68 -6.46 9.29
C ILE A 63 -8.53 -6.93 10.47
N ASN A 64 -7.91 -7.46 11.53
CA ASN A 64 -8.62 -7.95 12.71
C ASN A 64 -9.31 -6.80 13.48
N ILE A 65 -8.60 -5.67 13.70
CA ILE A 65 -9.15 -4.49 14.38
C ILE A 65 -10.32 -3.87 13.58
N ASN A 66 -10.25 -3.93 12.25
CA ASN A 66 -11.21 -3.31 11.35
C ASN A 66 -12.17 -4.30 10.68
N LYS A 67 -12.37 -5.48 11.29
CA LYS A 67 -13.22 -6.53 10.73
C LYS A 67 -14.62 -5.99 10.40
N GLY A 68 -15.02 -6.11 9.13
CA GLY A 68 -16.32 -5.63 8.64
C GLY A 68 -16.43 -4.11 8.41
N LYS A 69 -15.36 -3.33 8.63
CA LYS A 69 -15.36 -1.85 8.51
C LYS A 69 -14.71 -1.33 7.22
N PHE A 70 -14.30 -2.22 6.32
CA PHE A 70 -13.73 -1.86 5.03
C PHE A 70 -14.28 -2.74 3.91
N ASP A 71 -14.28 -2.16 2.72
CA ASP A 71 -14.75 -2.74 1.47
C ASP A 71 -13.58 -3.24 0.63
N TYR A 72 -12.42 -2.56 0.71
CA TYR A 72 -11.21 -2.89 -0.06
C TYR A 72 -9.96 -2.88 0.80
N ILE A 73 -8.98 -3.70 0.41
CA ILE A 73 -7.58 -3.59 0.82
C ILE A 73 -6.81 -2.97 -0.35
N THR A 74 -6.19 -1.82 -0.15
CA THR A 74 -5.52 -1.09 -1.22
C THR A 74 -4.04 -0.96 -0.94
N PHE A 75 -3.22 -1.49 -1.84
CA PHE A 75 -1.79 -1.19 -1.91
C PHE A 75 -1.61 0.14 -2.62
N VAL A 76 -1.14 1.12 -1.86
CA VAL A 76 -0.95 2.49 -2.32
C VAL A 76 0.33 3.01 -1.69
N GLY A 77 1.24 3.48 -2.52
CA GLY A 77 2.51 4.00 -2.05
C GLY A 77 2.40 5.48 -1.72
N SER A 78 3.19 5.96 -0.76
CA SER A 78 3.62 7.37 -0.73
C SER A 78 4.61 7.65 -1.88
N GLY A 79 4.31 7.17 -3.09
CA GLY A 79 5.22 6.97 -4.22
C GLY A 79 4.64 5.88 -5.16
N GLU A 80 5.50 5.09 -5.82
CA GLU A 80 5.04 3.99 -6.68
C GLU A 80 5.15 2.62 -5.98
N PRO A 81 4.03 2.01 -5.54
CA PRO A 81 4.07 0.78 -4.74
C PRO A 81 4.64 -0.43 -5.49
N THR A 82 4.59 -0.46 -6.83
CA THR A 82 5.16 -1.58 -7.62
C THR A 82 6.69 -1.65 -7.59
N LEU A 83 7.37 -0.58 -7.13
CA LEU A 83 8.80 -0.61 -6.82
C LEU A 83 9.11 -1.56 -5.66
N CYS A 84 8.15 -1.87 -4.78
CA CYS A 84 8.34 -2.88 -3.75
C CYS A 84 8.49 -4.27 -4.40
N LYS A 85 9.66 -4.89 -4.22
CA LYS A 85 9.96 -6.22 -4.77
C LYS A 85 9.02 -7.29 -4.21
N SER A 86 8.69 -7.21 -2.91
CA SER A 86 7.78 -8.13 -2.24
C SER A 86 6.29 -7.85 -2.43
N LEU A 87 5.86 -6.87 -3.23
CA LEU A 87 4.45 -6.51 -3.40
C LEU A 87 3.53 -7.73 -3.65
N GLY A 88 3.93 -8.64 -4.54
CA GLY A 88 3.17 -9.85 -4.82
C GLY A 88 2.99 -10.76 -3.59
N LYS A 89 4.02 -10.89 -2.75
CA LYS A 89 3.94 -11.65 -1.50
C LYS A 89 3.05 -10.96 -0.46
N LEU A 90 3.08 -9.62 -0.40
CA LEU A 90 2.19 -8.85 0.47
C LEU A 90 0.72 -9.03 0.06
N ILE A 91 0.43 -9.00 -1.25
CA ILE A 91 -0.92 -9.23 -1.79
C ILE A 91 -1.41 -10.63 -1.42
N LEU A 92 -0.61 -11.68 -1.65
CA LEU A 92 -0.99 -13.05 -1.31
C LEU A 92 -1.27 -13.18 0.18
N LYS A 93 -0.42 -12.59 1.02
CA LYS A 93 -0.59 -12.63 2.47
C LYS A 93 -1.85 -11.90 2.94
N ALA A 94 -2.19 -10.75 2.34
CA ALA A 94 -3.44 -10.07 2.62
C ALA A 94 -4.69 -10.91 2.27
N LYS A 95 -4.63 -11.72 1.19
CA LYS A 95 -5.73 -12.64 0.81
C LYS A 95 -5.92 -13.78 1.80
N GLU A 96 -4.86 -14.21 2.49
CA GLU A 96 -4.99 -15.22 3.56
C GLU A 96 -5.80 -14.69 4.75
N TYR A 97 -5.73 -13.38 5.01
CA TYR A 97 -6.35 -12.74 6.17
C TYR A 97 -7.75 -12.18 5.90
N SER A 98 -8.13 -11.97 4.63
CA SER A 98 -9.41 -11.37 4.27
C SER A 98 -9.93 -11.82 2.91
N THR A 99 -11.25 -11.95 2.80
CA THR A 99 -11.96 -12.19 1.54
C THR A 99 -12.28 -10.91 0.76
N LYS A 100 -11.96 -9.74 1.32
CA LYS A 100 -12.22 -8.44 0.68
C LYS A 100 -11.36 -8.27 -0.58
N PRO A 101 -11.88 -7.62 -1.63
CA PRO A 101 -11.13 -7.36 -2.85
C PRO A 101 -9.87 -6.53 -2.58
N ILE A 102 -8.82 -6.81 -3.37
CA ILE A 102 -7.54 -6.10 -3.32
C ILE A 102 -7.44 -5.15 -4.50
N CYS A 103 -7.00 -3.92 -4.25
CA CYS A 103 -6.67 -2.91 -5.25
C CYS A 103 -5.17 -2.55 -5.18
N VAL A 104 -4.56 -2.24 -6.32
CA VAL A 104 -3.23 -1.64 -6.40
C VAL A 104 -3.37 -0.32 -7.14
N ILE A 105 -2.94 0.78 -6.54
CA ILE A 105 -2.88 2.10 -7.19
C ILE A 105 -1.46 2.30 -7.70
N THR A 106 -1.29 2.24 -9.02
CA THR A 106 0.00 2.36 -9.72
C THR A 106 -0.08 3.42 -10.81
N ASN A 107 1.07 3.95 -11.22
CA ASN A 107 1.18 4.98 -12.26
C ASN A 107 1.22 4.47 -13.71
N GLY A 108 1.23 3.15 -13.95
CA GLY A 108 1.17 2.57 -15.30
C GLY A 108 1.60 1.12 -15.36
#